data_AF-A0A6A1VI59-F1
#
_entry.id   AF-A0A6A1VI59-F1
#
_cell.length_a   1.000
_cell.length_b   1.000
_cell.length_c   1.000
_cell.angle_alpha   90.00
_cell.angle_beta   90.00
_cell.angle_gamma   90.00
#
_symmetry.space_group_name_H-M   'P 1'
#
loop_
_entity.id
_entity.type
_entity.pdbx_description
1 polymer ?
#
loop_
_entity_poly.entity_id
_entity_poly.type
_entity_poly.pdbx_seq_one_letter_code
_entity_poly.pdbx_strand_id
1 'polypeptide(L)'
;MADEDYNDLDMGSRVIVSNEPLKDALQNLSADMRMNHRSLRLRQGEGAEEDVENINNEDVPLDPVEAEDKEEQQPVERPRKTSKYMTKYERARILGTRALQISMNAPVMVELEGETDPLEIAMKELRERKIPFTIRRYLPDGSYEDWGVDELIVEDSWKRQVGGD
;
A
#
# COMPACT_ATOMS: atom_id res chain seq x y z
N MET A 1 1.61 20.91 22.56
CA MET A 1 2.27 20.19 23.67
C MET A 1 1.96 18.70 23.58
N ALA A 2 2.12 18.13 22.38
CA ALA A 2 2.14 16.69 22.11
C ALA A 2 3.15 16.40 20.98
N ASP A 3 4.18 17.26 20.87
CA ASP A 3 5.21 17.17 19.83
C ASP A 3 6.43 16.35 20.30
N GLU A 4 6.38 15.72 21.48
CA GLU A 4 7.55 15.09 22.13
C GLU A 4 7.55 13.55 22.14
N ASP A 5 6.45 12.87 21.81
CA ASP A 5 6.42 11.40 21.73
C ASP A 5 6.77 10.89 20.32
N TYR A 6 7.82 11.46 19.73
CA TYR A 6 8.43 10.98 18.49
C TYR A 6 9.19 9.68 18.82
N ASN A 7 8.50 8.54 18.77
CA ASN A 7 9.15 7.23 18.91
C ASN A 7 10.04 7.00 17.67
N ASP A 8 11.29 7.49 17.77
CA ASP A 8 12.37 7.48 16.78
C ASP A 8 12.90 6.07 16.42
N LEU A 9 12.14 5.03 16.79
CA LEU A 9 12.44 3.63 16.48
C LEU A 9 11.86 3.18 15.12
N ASP A 10 10.88 3.89 14.57
CA ASP A 10 10.35 3.57 13.24
C ASP A 10 11.28 4.11 12.15
N MET A 11 12.06 3.23 11.51
CA MET A 11 12.93 3.58 10.39
C MET A 11 12.16 3.84 9.09
N GLY A 12 10.83 3.71 9.11
CA GLY A 12 9.94 4.10 8.03
C GLY A 12 8.79 3.11 7.89
N SER A 13 7.57 3.62 7.91
CA SER A 13 6.37 2.82 7.79
C SER A 13 5.87 2.65 6.35
N ARG A 14 5.33 1.47 6.06
CA ARG A 14 4.63 1.16 4.80
C ARG A 14 3.16 0.90 5.07
N VAL A 15 2.29 1.59 4.32
CA VAL A 15 0.85 1.28 4.29
C VAL A 15 0.66 0.04 3.41
N ILE A 16 0.07 -1.00 4.00
CA ILE A 16 -0.29 -2.26 3.37
C ILE A 16 -1.82 -2.29 3.28
N VAL A 17 -2.35 -2.62 2.11
CA VAL A 17 -3.79 -2.83 1.95
C VAL A 17 -4.14 -4.19 2.52
N SER A 18 -4.99 -4.22 3.55
CA SER A 18 -5.27 -5.44 4.33
C SER A 18 -6.33 -6.33 3.69
N ASN A 19 -7.03 -5.84 2.66
CA ASN A 19 -8.12 -6.58 2.05
C ASN A 19 -7.60 -7.45 0.88
N GLU A 20 -7.40 -8.73 1.16
CA GLU A 20 -7.00 -9.78 0.20
C GLU A 20 -7.82 -9.76 -1.11
N PRO A 21 -9.17 -9.61 -1.11
CA PRO A 21 -9.95 -9.59 -2.35
C PRO A 21 -9.61 -8.42 -3.30
N LEU A 22 -9.14 -7.29 -2.76
CA LEU A 22 -8.74 -6.12 -3.55
C LEU A 22 -7.32 -6.26 -4.13
N LYS A 23 -6.42 -6.99 -3.46
CA LYS A 23 -5.12 -7.33 -4.02
C LYS A 23 -5.30 -8.23 -5.24
N ASP A 24 -6.12 -9.26 -5.13
CA ASP A 24 -6.40 -10.20 -6.21
C ASP A 24 -7.03 -9.50 -7.42
N ALA A 25 -7.98 -8.60 -7.19
CA ALA A 25 -8.61 -7.82 -8.26
C ALA A 25 -7.60 -6.95 -9.02
N LEU A 26 -6.69 -6.26 -8.31
CA LEU A 26 -5.66 -5.42 -8.94
C LEU A 26 -4.57 -6.25 -9.63
N GLN A 27 -4.21 -7.40 -9.06
CA GLN A 27 -3.21 -8.30 -9.60
C GLN A 27 -3.71 -8.98 -10.87
N ASN A 28 -4.98 -9.38 -10.91
CA ASN A 28 -5.66 -9.92 -12.09
C ASN A 28 -5.81 -8.86 -13.20
N LEU A 29 -6.16 -7.61 -12.86
CA LEU A 29 -6.23 -6.52 -13.84
C LEU A 29 -4.86 -6.24 -14.52
N SER A 30 -3.77 -6.37 -13.75
CA SER A 30 -2.41 -6.23 -14.26
C SER A 30 -1.97 -7.42 -15.13
N ALA A 31 -2.45 -8.64 -14.82
CA ALA A 31 -2.19 -9.86 -15.57
C ALA A 31 -2.92 -9.86 -16.93
N ASP A 32 -4.16 -9.36 -16.98
CA ASP A 32 -4.92 -9.20 -18.23
C ASP A 32 -4.25 -8.21 -19.18
N MET A 33 -3.73 -7.09 -18.66
CA MET A 33 -2.96 -6.12 -19.46
C MET A 33 -1.64 -6.74 -19.96
N ARG A 34 -1.01 -7.62 -19.17
CA ARG A 34 0.16 -8.41 -19.58
C ARG A 34 -0.17 -9.48 -20.63
N MET A 35 -1.37 -10.03 -20.65
CA MET A 35 -1.81 -10.94 -21.71
C MET A 35 -2.18 -10.20 -23.00
N ASN A 36 -2.72 -8.99 -22.89
CA ASN A 36 -3.08 -8.19 -24.06
C ASN A 36 -1.85 -7.76 -24.88
N HIS A 37 -0.71 -7.44 -24.26
CA HIS A 37 0.52 -7.13 -25.01
C HIS A 37 1.16 -8.38 -25.66
N ARG A 38 1.03 -9.57 -25.07
CA ARG A 38 1.49 -10.82 -25.72
C ARG A 38 0.65 -11.16 -26.95
N SER A 39 -0.65 -10.88 -26.91
CA SER A 39 -1.57 -11.14 -28.03
C SER A 39 -1.37 -10.17 -29.21
N LEU A 40 -0.81 -8.98 -28.98
CA LEU A 40 -0.51 -8.01 -30.04
C LEU A 40 0.75 -8.36 -30.87
N ARG A 41 1.68 -9.17 -30.33
CA ARG A 41 2.85 -9.67 -31.08
C ARG A 41 2.53 -10.82 -32.05
N LEU A 42 1.40 -11.50 -31.87
CA LEU A 42 1.00 -12.66 -32.66
C LEU A 42 0.06 -12.32 -33.84
N ARG A 43 -0.28 -11.04 -34.04
CA ARG A 43 -1.23 -10.60 -35.09
C ARG A 43 -0.62 -9.86 -36.28
N GLN A 44 0.66 -9.50 -36.25
CA GLN A 44 1.37 -8.96 -37.40
C GLN A 44 2.53 -9.90 -37.74
N GLY A 45 2.33 -10.71 -38.77
CA GLY A 45 3.36 -11.57 -39.33
C GLY A 45 4.40 -10.78 -40.12
N GLU A 46 5.65 -11.21 -39.95
CA GLU A 46 6.84 -11.15 -40.81
C GLU A 46 7.11 -9.93 -41.72
N GLY A 47 8.29 -9.33 -41.52
CA GLY A 47 9.00 -8.55 -42.54
C GLY A 47 10.23 -7.76 -42.04
N ALA A 48 11.45 -8.26 -42.36
CA ALA A 48 12.74 -7.55 -42.58
C ALA A 48 13.40 -6.82 -41.36
N GLU A 49 14.44 -7.37 -40.69
CA GLU A 49 15.93 -7.27 -40.93
C GLU A 49 16.51 -5.87 -40.56
N GLU A 50 17.67 -5.64 -39.91
CA GLU A 50 18.86 -6.42 -39.52
C GLU A 50 19.70 -5.62 -38.44
N ASP A 51 20.80 -6.19 -37.92
CA ASP A 51 22.00 -5.56 -37.29
C ASP A 51 21.99 -5.24 -35.75
N VAL A 52 22.94 -5.65 -34.87
CA VAL A 52 24.34 -6.11 -34.98
C VAL A 52 24.73 -7.01 -33.77
N GLU A 53 25.50 -8.05 -34.07
CA GLU A 53 26.53 -8.81 -33.31
C GLU A 53 26.25 -9.56 -31.99
N ASN A 54 26.34 -10.88 -32.18
CA ASN A 54 26.73 -11.92 -31.23
C ASN A 54 28.16 -11.71 -30.69
N ILE A 55 28.32 -11.63 -29.36
CA ILE A 55 29.57 -12.00 -28.69
C ILE A 55 29.25 -12.87 -27.45
N ASN A 56 29.43 -14.18 -27.67
CA ASN A 56 29.87 -15.22 -26.75
C ASN A 56 28.97 -15.65 -25.58
N ASN A 57 28.44 -16.86 -25.77
CA ASN A 57 28.11 -17.82 -24.71
C ASN A 57 29.26 -17.98 -23.71
N GLU A 58 28.97 -17.80 -22.43
CA GLU A 58 29.50 -18.70 -21.39
C GLU A 58 28.30 -19.33 -20.68
N ASP A 59 28.28 -20.66 -20.68
CA ASP A 59 27.38 -21.52 -19.95
C ASP A 59 27.34 -21.13 -18.47
N VAL A 60 26.26 -20.48 -18.04
CA VAL A 60 25.88 -20.45 -16.62
C VAL A 60 24.68 -21.39 -16.48
N PRO A 61 24.84 -22.57 -15.86
CA PRO A 61 23.70 -23.41 -15.52
C PRO A 61 22.71 -22.56 -14.71
N LEU A 62 21.51 -22.34 -15.27
CA LEU A 62 20.38 -21.88 -14.47
C LEU A 62 20.00 -23.03 -13.54
N ASP A 63 20.54 -23.01 -12.32
CA ASP A 63 19.89 -23.71 -11.23
C ASP A 63 18.43 -23.18 -11.15
N PRO A 64 17.43 -24.07 -10.99
CA PRO A 64 16.07 -23.62 -10.75
C PRO A 64 16.07 -22.73 -9.53
N VAL A 65 15.75 -21.45 -9.72
CA VAL A 65 15.48 -20.55 -8.60
C VAL A 65 14.20 -21.07 -7.98
N GLU A 66 14.34 -21.91 -6.95
CA GLU A 66 13.25 -22.32 -6.09
C GLU A 66 12.58 -21.02 -5.63
N ALA A 67 11.30 -20.89 -5.97
CA ALA A 67 10.47 -19.86 -5.40
C ALA A 67 10.42 -20.15 -3.91
N GLU A 68 11.28 -19.47 -3.14
CA GLU A 68 11.15 -19.46 -1.70
C GLU A 68 9.83 -18.78 -1.39
N ASP A 69 8.81 -19.60 -1.19
CA ASP A 69 7.60 -19.25 -0.48
C ASP A 69 8.03 -18.60 0.83
N LYS A 70 8.00 -17.26 0.87
CA LYS A 70 8.20 -16.52 2.12
C LYS A 70 7.03 -16.89 3.01
N GLU A 71 7.26 -17.90 3.85
CA GLU A 71 6.34 -18.32 4.89
C GLU A 71 5.86 -17.06 5.62
N GLU A 72 4.57 -16.79 5.51
CA GLU A 72 3.89 -15.77 6.30
C GLU A 72 4.03 -16.19 7.77
N GLN A 73 5.07 -15.65 8.43
CA GLN A 73 5.30 -15.87 9.84
C GLN A 73 4.03 -15.44 10.58
N GLN A 74 3.34 -16.42 11.17
CA GLN A 74 2.17 -16.18 12.00
C GLN A 74 2.50 -15.10 13.04
N PRO A 75 1.58 -14.14 13.33
CA PRO A 75 1.88 -13.05 14.23
C PRO A 75 2.09 -13.61 15.63
N VAL A 76 3.35 -13.78 16.02
CA VAL A 76 3.69 -14.04 17.42
C VAL A 76 3.34 -12.75 18.16
N GLU A 77 2.31 -12.79 19.02
CA GLU A 77 1.91 -11.67 19.87
C GLU A 77 3.03 -11.32 20.86
N ARG A 78 4.05 -10.64 20.36
CA ARG A 78 5.05 -9.95 21.17
C ARG A 78 4.46 -8.59 21.55
N PRO A 79 4.68 -8.11 22.78
CA PRO A 79 4.25 -6.76 23.14
C PRO A 79 4.88 -5.76 22.17
N ARG A 80 4.04 -5.06 21.40
CA ARG A 80 4.45 -4.03 20.45
C ARG A 80 5.14 -2.88 21.20
N LYS A 81 6.26 -2.41 20.67
CA LYS A 81 7.10 -1.34 21.24
C LYS A 81 6.72 0.03 20.69
N THR A 82 6.20 0.11 19.46
CA THR A 82 5.90 1.39 18.82
C THR A 82 4.63 2.04 19.39
N SER A 83 4.48 3.35 19.14
CA SER A 83 3.42 4.19 19.74
C SER A 83 2.01 3.80 19.24
N LYS A 84 0.98 3.88 20.10
CA LYS A 84 -0.42 3.66 19.65
C LYS A 84 -0.99 4.83 18.84
N TYR A 85 -0.27 5.93 18.74
CA TYR A 85 -0.70 7.11 17.98
C TYR A 85 -0.30 6.98 16.51
N MET A 86 -1.20 7.41 15.63
CA MET A 86 -0.92 7.54 14.21
C MET A 86 -0.05 8.76 13.97
N THR A 87 1.05 8.59 13.26
CA THR A 87 1.92 9.72 12.91
C THR A 87 1.27 10.59 11.83
N LYS A 88 1.65 11.87 11.76
CA LYS A 88 1.19 12.77 10.68
C LYS A 88 1.55 12.25 9.28
N TYR A 89 2.66 11.53 9.15
CA TYR A 89 3.12 10.95 7.89
C TYR A 89 2.26 9.77 7.47
N GLU A 90 1.95 8.87 8.41
CA GLU A 90 1.05 7.75 8.21
C GLU A 90 -0.33 8.23 7.79
N ARG A 91 -0.89 9.19 8.55
CA ARG A 91 -2.18 9.80 8.26
C ARG A 91 -2.22 10.38 6.84
N ALA A 92 -1.23 11.19 6.48
CA ALA A 92 -1.15 11.78 5.14
C ALA A 92 -1.11 10.71 4.04
N ARG A 93 -0.32 9.65 4.25
CA ARG A 93 -0.17 8.56 3.28
C ARG A 93 -1.44 7.71 3.15
N ILE A 94 -2.11 7.42 4.25
CA ILE A 94 -3.39 6.69 4.29
C ILE A 94 -4.45 7.48 3.52
N LEU A 95 -4.63 8.76 3.86
CA LEU A 95 -5.61 9.62 3.19
C LEU A 95 -5.31 9.76 1.69
N GLY A 96 -4.05 10.00 1.31
CA GLY A 96 -3.67 10.11 -0.10
C GLY A 96 -3.88 8.82 -0.88
N THR A 97 -3.47 7.67 -0.32
CA THR A 97 -3.67 6.37 -0.97
C THR A 97 -5.15 6.03 -1.10
N ARG A 98 -5.93 6.30 -0.05
CA ARG A 98 -7.36 5.98 -0.04
C ARG A 98 -8.16 6.89 -0.97
N ALA A 99 -7.88 8.19 -0.96
CA ALA A 99 -8.48 9.14 -1.91
C ALA A 99 -8.17 8.75 -3.36
N LEU A 100 -6.94 8.30 -3.65
CA LEU A 100 -6.59 7.78 -4.97
C LEU A 100 -7.44 6.56 -5.35
N GLN A 101 -7.59 5.59 -4.45
CA GLN A 101 -8.45 4.41 -4.70
C GLN A 101 -9.90 4.84 -5.00
N ILE A 102 -10.47 5.76 -4.21
CA ILE A 102 -11.83 6.26 -4.42
C ILE A 102 -11.96 6.98 -5.77
N SER A 103 -10.96 7.77 -6.17
CA SER A 103 -10.94 8.43 -7.48
C SER A 103 -10.90 7.43 -8.65
N MET A 104 -10.38 6.23 -8.42
CA MET A 104 -10.37 5.11 -9.35
C MET A 104 -11.61 4.20 -9.17
N ASN A 105 -12.69 4.74 -8.62
CA ASN A 105 -13.97 4.07 -8.39
C ASN A 105 -13.88 2.82 -7.48
N ALA A 106 -12.90 2.77 -6.57
CA ALA A 106 -12.86 1.71 -5.56
C ALA A 106 -14.09 1.80 -4.63
N PRO A 107 -14.55 0.66 -4.06
CA PRO A 107 -15.69 0.65 -3.15
C PRO A 107 -15.45 1.53 -1.93
N VAL A 108 -16.43 2.37 -1.60
CA VAL A 108 -16.44 3.24 -0.41
C VAL A 108 -17.07 2.46 0.76
N MET A 109 -16.47 2.58 1.95
CA MET A 109 -16.84 1.82 3.16
C MET A 109 -17.80 2.59 4.09
N VAL A 110 -18.08 3.85 3.79
CA VAL A 110 -19.00 4.73 4.52
C VAL A 110 -20.17 5.16 3.64
N GLU A 111 -21.25 5.61 4.28
CA GLU A 111 -22.38 6.20 3.57
C GLU A 111 -22.03 7.63 3.13
N LEU A 112 -22.38 7.96 1.88
CA LEU A 112 -22.17 9.29 1.31
C LEU A 112 -23.40 10.17 1.57
N GLU A 113 -23.20 11.35 2.13
CA GLU A 113 -24.18 12.38 2.45
C GLU A 113 -24.01 13.62 1.55
N GLY A 114 -23.54 13.40 0.31
CA GLY A 114 -23.29 14.47 -0.66
C GLY A 114 -21.81 14.85 -0.81
N GLU A 115 -20.90 14.13 -0.15
CA GLU A 115 -19.47 14.25 -0.42
C GLU A 115 -19.17 13.76 -1.85
N THR A 116 -18.49 14.58 -2.62
CA THR A 116 -18.07 14.27 -4.01
C THR A 116 -16.55 14.24 -4.16
N ASP A 117 -15.84 14.92 -3.28
CA ASP A 117 -14.38 14.96 -3.28
C ASP A 117 -13.81 13.65 -2.67
N PRO A 118 -12.92 12.94 -3.38
CA PRO A 118 -12.34 11.68 -2.89
C PRO A 118 -11.56 11.83 -1.56
N LEU A 119 -10.95 12.99 -1.32
CA LEU A 119 -10.22 13.23 -0.08
C LEU A 119 -11.19 13.44 1.10
N GLU A 120 -12.29 14.16 0.89
CA GLU A 120 -13.37 14.27 1.88
C GLU A 120 -13.95 12.91 2.27
N ILE A 121 -14.21 12.05 1.27
CA ILE A 121 -14.69 10.68 1.50
C ILE A 121 -13.66 9.87 2.29
N ALA A 122 -12.38 9.90 1.91
CA ALA A 122 -11.30 9.22 2.64
C ALA A 122 -11.16 9.73 4.09
N MET A 123 -11.33 11.05 4.30
CA MET A 123 -11.34 11.63 5.64
C MET A 123 -12.54 11.15 6.47
N LYS A 124 -13.71 10.97 5.86
CA LYS A 124 -14.90 10.39 6.53
C LYS A 124 -14.65 8.94 6.92
N GLU A 125 -14.12 8.13 6.00
CA GLU A 125 -13.74 6.74 6.29
C GLU A 125 -12.70 6.61 7.41
N LEU A 126 -11.70 7.50 7.45
CA LEU A 126 -10.70 7.49 8.53
C LEU A 126 -11.32 7.83 9.89
N ARG A 127 -12.23 8.82 9.95
CA ARG A 127 -12.93 9.20 11.19
C ARG A 127 -13.83 8.07 11.71
N GLU A 128 -14.49 7.35 10.80
CA GLU A 128 -15.31 6.18 11.14
C GLU A 128 -14.49 4.89 11.33
N ARG A 129 -13.15 4.95 11.20
CA ARG A 129 -12.22 3.81 11.32
C ARG A 129 -12.55 2.66 10.36
N LYS A 130 -13.01 2.98 9.15
CA LYS A 130 -13.41 1.99 8.12
C LYS A 130 -12.41 1.81 6.98
N ILE A 131 -11.23 2.44 7.05
CA ILE A 131 -10.18 2.25 6.04
C ILE A 131 -9.55 0.86 6.24
N PRO A 132 -9.60 -0.05 5.25
CA PRO A 132 -9.12 -1.43 5.39
C PRO A 132 -7.61 -1.54 5.13
N PHE A 133 -6.81 -0.73 5.82
CA PHE A 133 -5.35 -0.70 5.71
C PHE A 133 -4.67 -1.10 7.03
N THR A 134 -3.45 -1.63 6.91
CA THR A 134 -2.55 -1.96 7.99
C THR A 134 -1.25 -1.23 7.74
N ILE A 135 -0.69 -0.62 8.77
CA ILE A 135 0.61 0.05 8.74
C ILE A 135 1.64 -0.93 9.25
N ARG A 136 2.64 -1.23 8.42
CA ARG A 136 3.84 -1.95 8.85
C ARG A 136 4.93 -0.96 9.22
N ARG A 137 5.28 -0.88 10.50
CA ARG A 137 6.38 -0.06 11.04
C ARG A 137 7.63 -0.90 11.14
N TYR A 138 8.75 -0.42 10.61
CA TYR A 138 10.01 -1.17 10.62
C TYR A 138 10.90 -0.66 11.73
N LEU A 139 11.43 -1.57 12.54
CA LEU A 139 12.35 -1.27 13.62
C LEU A 139 13.80 -1.25 13.11
N PRO A 140 14.75 -0.68 13.87
CA PRO A 140 16.14 -0.55 13.43
C PRO A 140 16.86 -1.88 13.29
N ASP A 141 16.35 -2.93 13.93
CA ASP A 141 16.82 -4.31 13.83
C ASP A 141 16.30 -5.04 12.57
N GLY A 142 15.51 -4.35 11.73
CA GLY A 142 14.89 -4.91 10.53
C GLY A 142 13.61 -5.69 10.78
N SER A 143 13.21 -5.91 12.05
CA SER A 143 11.91 -6.47 12.39
C SER A 143 10.79 -5.44 12.14
N TYR A 144 9.53 -5.87 12.18
CA TYR A 144 8.40 -4.99 11.93
C TYR A 144 7.21 -5.26 12.85
N GLU A 145 6.38 -4.24 13.01
CA GLU A 145 5.11 -4.28 13.73
C GLU A 145 3.97 -3.87 12.80
N ASP A 146 2.96 -4.73 12.69
CA ASP A 146 1.76 -4.46 11.90
C ASP A 146 0.67 -3.86 12.80
N TRP A 147 0.17 -2.69 12.40
CA TRP A 147 -0.87 -1.92 13.09
C TRP A 147 -2.09 -1.70 12.19
N GLY A 148 -3.27 -2.10 12.63
CA GLY A 148 -4.52 -1.72 11.96
C GLY A 148 -4.73 -0.21 11.99
N VAL A 149 -5.22 0.36 10.89
CA VAL A 149 -5.58 1.79 10.87
C VAL A 149 -6.73 2.11 11.83
N ASP A 150 -7.60 1.14 12.07
CA ASP A 150 -8.75 1.19 12.98
C ASP A 150 -8.36 1.18 14.48
N GLU A 151 -7.22 0.59 14.83
CA GLU A 151 -6.72 0.55 16.21
C GLU A 151 -5.84 1.75 16.60
N LEU A 152 -5.29 2.48 15.62
CA LEU A 152 -4.43 3.64 15.88
C LEU A 152 -5.23 4.87 16.36
N ILE A 153 -4.64 5.60 17.30
CA ILE A 153 -5.21 6.84 17.83
C ILE A 153 -4.83 8.00 16.89
N VAL A 154 -5.83 8.63 16.28
CA VAL A 154 -5.64 9.80 15.40
C VAL A 154 -5.85 11.08 16.21
N GLU A 155 -4.82 11.92 16.32
CA GLU A 155 -4.96 13.26 16.90
C GLU A 155 -5.47 14.26 15.85
N ASP A 156 -6.70 14.74 16.01
CA ASP A 156 -7.28 15.82 15.19
C ASP A 156 -6.99 17.21 15.80
N SER A 157 -5.70 17.51 16.01
CA SER A 157 -5.27 18.75 16.66
C SER A 157 -5.56 20.03 15.85
N TRP A 158 -5.72 19.93 14.52
CA TRP A 158 -5.93 21.07 13.62
C TRP A 158 -7.37 21.60 13.60
N LYS A 159 -8.37 20.81 14.03
CA LYS A 159 -9.78 21.27 14.08
C LYS A 159 -10.07 22.27 15.20
N ARG A 160 -9.17 22.41 16.18
CA ARG A 160 -9.37 23.31 17.33
C ARG A 160 -9.23 24.80 16.98
N GLN A 161 -8.74 25.17 15.80
CA GLN A 161 -8.38 26.56 15.48
C GLN A 161 -9.27 27.26 14.44
N VAL A 162 -10.27 26.59 13.87
CA VAL A 162 -11.16 27.18 12.85
C VAL A 162 -12.57 27.50 13.35
N GLY A 163 -12.80 27.43 14.67
CA GLY A 163 -14.01 27.91 15.32
C GLY A 163 -13.79 29.31 15.90
N GLY A 164 -13.81 30.33 15.04
CA GLY A 164 -13.95 31.73 15.41
C GLY A 164 -14.95 32.34 14.43
N ASP A 165 -16.06 32.86 14.99
CA ASP A 165 -17.26 33.35 14.31
C ASP A 165 -17.02 34.29 13.10
#